data_AF-A0AAP3SGX7-F1
#
_entry.id   AF-A0AAP3SGX7-F1
#
_cell.length_a   1.000
_cell.length_b   1.000
_cell.length_c   1.000
_cell.angle_alpha   90.00
_cell.angle_beta   90.00
_cell.angle_gamma   90.00
#
_symmetry.space_group_name_H-M   'P 1'
#
loop_
_entity.id
_entity.type
_entity.pdbx_description
1 polymer ?
#
loop_
_entity_poly.entity_id
_entity_poly.type
_entity_poly.pdbx_seq_one_letter_code
_entity_poly.pdbx_strand_id
1 'polypeptide(L)'
;KLSDHFVIIGADAMLPCLIRQLCQREKDCTLVIQTSKDVNEVRMELFSNLTKDEEKRIVLVHAMRDSKEELKKLYVADAKEVFILGDSGELDDVEYYHDSMNVDCLNLIGELCKEENRKPPLKCNVLFEYQSTFAVFQFSDIDDDIKEYIDFCPFNFYETWAQKVFVRNACSIREINYLPLDYQPVTYESEKYVHLVIVGMSRMGIALAVEAAHIAHYPNFIRDKKKKTRITFIDNEAMREMNSFKQAYENLFDVSYSTFIDTENGMVRRDEPAEVYAHLGTDFIDIEWQFVQGTIESPEVRDLITGWCEDEDALMTVAVCLNLTHQSISSAVYLPRCVYEKGVPVLVQQRITSAIIEKLSGNPLKGKGGTNQRFKNLRPFGMLDDCFDLCMADEMYAKRVNAVYEKCEGDKVLTELPSAKEMDELWHNPKFKTVKKWSNIYNANAIPTKLRSIGYTKEHWDNGKQLSEKQVAILAEVEHNRWNVEELLLGYRPVTKKEQEEIEQKAALKNKKRDEEYAHYDIRPYNDLRNGSEKYDIALTRHLLLIVKQDGKL
;
A
#
# COMPACT_ATOMS: atom_id res chain seq x y z
N LYS A 1 8.69 36.72 11.69
CA LYS A 1 9.15 35.78 10.65
C LYS A 1 9.54 34.51 11.36
N LEU A 2 8.82 33.43 11.12
CA LEU A 2 9.12 32.09 11.64
C LEU A 2 9.89 31.35 10.54
N SER A 3 10.95 30.63 10.89
CA SER A 3 11.71 29.77 9.98
C SER A 3 12.09 28.50 10.72
N ASP A 4 12.35 27.41 9.98
CA ASP A 4 12.66 26.08 10.54
C ASP A 4 11.52 25.46 11.37
N HIS A 5 10.27 25.75 11.00
CA HIS A 5 9.08 25.17 11.60
C HIS A 5 8.37 24.19 10.68
N PHE A 6 7.54 23.34 11.28
CA PHE A 6 6.57 22.50 10.58
C PHE A 6 5.20 23.15 10.61
N VAL A 7 4.44 23.02 9.53
CA VAL A 7 3.04 23.42 9.51
C VAL A 7 2.17 22.18 9.39
N ILE A 8 1.18 22.07 10.26
CA ILE A 8 0.15 21.03 10.20
C ILE A 8 -1.20 21.72 10.00
N ILE A 9 -1.89 21.40 8.92
CA ILE A 9 -3.19 21.95 8.53
C ILE A 9 -4.24 20.92 8.91
N GLY A 10 -5.07 21.28 9.89
CA GLY A 10 -6.18 20.49 10.41
C GLY A 10 -5.87 19.68 11.67
N ALA A 11 -6.90 19.51 12.50
CA ALA A 11 -6.92 18.73 13.74
C ALA A 11 -7.60 17.37 13.54
N ASP A 12 -6.99 16.53 12.70
CA ASP A 12 -7.39 15.13 12.50
C ASP A 12 -7.00 14.23 13.69
N ALA A 13 -7.65 13.08 13.83
CA ALA A 13 -7.37 12.11 14.89
C ALA A 13 -5.93 11.54 14.87
N MET A 14 -5.23 11.65 13.75
CA MET A 14 -3.81 11.29 13.60
C MET A 14 -2.84 12.34 14.17
N LEU A 15 -3.32 13.56 14.44
CA LEU A 15 -2.49 14.69 14.86
C LEU A 15 -1.56 14.38 16.06
N PRO A 16 -2.04 13.73 17.15
CA PRO A 16 -1.16 13.39 18.27
C PRO A 16 0.00 12.47 17.86
N CYS A 17 -0.25 11.49 16.99
CA CYS A 17 0.79 10.58 16.51
C CYS A 17 1.85 11.34 15.71
N LEU A 18 1.42 12.17 14.76
CA LEU A 18 2.31 12.96 13.92
C LEU A 18 3.21 13.89 14.75
N ILE A 19 2.65 14.58 15.74
CA ILE A 19 3.41 15.49 16.63
C ILE A 19 4.52 14.74 17.35
N ARG A 20 4.23 13.58 17.94
CA ARG A 20 5.23 12.77 18.65
C ARG A 20 6.37 12.38 17.71
N GLN A 21 6.04 11.91 16.51
CA GLN A 21 7.04 11.52 15.53
C GLN A 21 7.89 12.71 15.06
N LEU A 22 7.29 13.88 14.83
CA LEU A 22 8.01 15.09 14.44
C LEU A 22 8.95 15.57 15.55
N CYS A 23 8.50 15.50 16.81
CA CYS A 23 9.31 15.86 17.98
C CYS A 23 10.48 14.89 18.21
N GLN A 24 10.31 13.61 17.85
CA GLN A 24 11.39 12.62 17.86
C GLN A 24 12.38 12.82 16.71
N ARG A 25 11.88 13.13 15.50
CA ARG A 25 12.69 13.38 14.32
C ARG A 25 13.53 14.64 14.48
N GLU A 26 12.97 15.70 15.04
CA GLU A 26 13.64 17.00 15.20
C GLU A 26 13.52 17.54 16.61
N LYS A 27 14.67 17.60 17.30
CA LYS A 27 14.73 17.98 18.72
C LYS A 27 14.45 19.46 18.98
N ASP A 28 14.58 20.34 18.00
CA ASP A 28 14.42 21.79 18.20
C ASP A 28 13.58 22.39 17.07
N CYS A 29 12.29 22.04 17.03
CA CYS A 29 11.34 22.54 16.03
C CYS A 29 10.10 23.16 16.67
N THR A 30 9.52 24.15 15.99
CA THR A 30 8.18 24.68 16.31
C THR A 30 7.16 23.99 15.40
N LEU A 31 6.02 23.58 15.98
CA LEU A 31 4.91 22.97 15.27
C LEU A 31 3.76 23.97 15.23
N VAL A 32 3.51 24.56 14.06
CA VAL A 32 2.38 25.46 13.84
C VAL A 32 1.20 24.62 13.36
N ILE A 33 0.14 24.56 14.16
CA ILE A 33 -1.04 23.74 13.87
C ILE A 33 -2.20 24.69 13.58
N GLN A 34 -2.72 24.65 12.36
CA GLN A 34 -3.94 25.34 11.98
C GLN A 34 -5.14 24.42 12.19
N THR A 35 -6.25 24.97 12.67
CA THR A 35 -7.55 24.28 12.70
C THR A 35 -8.68 25.29 12.56
N SER A 36 -9.78 24.89 11.92
CA SER A 36 -11.03 25.65 11.88
C SER A 36 -11.90 25.42 13.14
N LYS A 37 -11.53 24.46 13.99
CA LYS A 37 -12.23 24.13 15.24
C LYS A 37 -11.91 25.12 16.37
N ASP A 38 -12.63 25.00 17.48
CA ASP A 38 -12.31 25.72 18.72
C ASP A 38 -10.93 25.29 19.23
N VAL A 39 -10.02 26.26 19.33
CA VAL A 39 -8.63 26.01 19.72
C VAL A 39 -8.51 25.49 21.15
N ASN A 40 -9.42 25.83 22.06
CA ASN A 40 -9.36 25.35 23.43
C ASN A 40 -9.79 23.88 23.52
N GLU A 41 -10.82 23.49 22.76
CA GLU A 41 -11.24 22.08 22.66
C GLU A 41 -10.12 21.22 22.08
N VAL A 42 -9.57 21.62 20.92
CA VAL A 42 -8.44 20.92 20.30
C VAL A 42 -7.24 20.86 21.25
N ARG A 43 -6.94 21.96 21.96
CA ARG A 43 -5.85 21.97 22.95
C ARG A 43 -6.08 20.96 24.07
N MET A 44 -7.29 20.90 24.62
CA MET A 44 -7.61 19.97 25.72
C MET A 44 -7.49 18.51 25.27
N GLU A 45 -8.01 18.18 24.10
CA GLU A 45 -7.92 16.83 23.53
C GLU A 45 -6.46 16.45 23.24
N LEU A 46 -5.73 17.34 22.56
CA LEU A 46 -4.35 17.10 22.16
C LEU A 46 -3.43 16.93 23.37
N PHE A 47 -3.53 17.83 24.35
CA PHE A 47 -2.61 17.86 25.50
C PHE A 47 -2.89 16.72 26.50
N SER A 48 -4.07 16.09 26.43
CA SER A 48 -4.31 14.84 27.16
C SER A 48 -3.47 13.67 26.66
N ASN A 49 -2.94 13.77 25.43
CA ASN A 49 -2.20 12.72 24.73
C ASN A 49 -0.71 13.03 24.56
N LEU A 50 -0.23 14.21 24.97
CA LEU A 50 1.14 14.67 24.77
C LEU A 50 1.90 14.86 26.09
N THR A 51 3.21 14.87 25.99
CA THR A 51 4.10 15.27 27.09
C THR A 51 4.23 16.79 27.15
N LYS A 52 4.55 17.33 28.34
CA LYS A 52 4.78 18.77 28.53
C LYS A 52 5.89 19.35 27.64
N ASP A 53 6.85 18.53 27.20
CA ASP A 53 7.92 18.99 26.32
C ASP A 53 7.49 19.04 24.86
N GLU A 54 6.58 18.15 24.43
CA GLU A 54 5.92 18.23 23.12
C GLU A 54 4.95 19.43 23.09
N GLU A 55 4.15 19.63 24.14
CA GLU A 55 3.21 20.75 24.25
C GLU A 55 3.87 22.12 24.06
N LYS A 56 5.07 22.33 24.64
CA LYS A 56 5.82 23.60 24.55
C LYS A 56 6.20 23.98 23.12
N ARG A 57 6.20 23.02 22.19
CA ARG A 57 6.57 23.24 20.79
C ARG A 57 5.39 23.63 19.91
N ILE A 58 4.18 23.54 20.44
CA ILE A 58 2.95 23.69 19.67
C ILE A 58 2.46 25.13 19.70
N VAL A 59 2.19 25.67 18.52
CA VAL A 59 1.46 26.91 18.32
C VAL A 59 0.16 26.57 17.60
N LEU A 60 -0.95 26.56 18.34
CA LEU A 60 -2.28 26.37 17.78
C LEU A 60 -2.83 27.70 17.25
N VAL A 61 -3.29 27.69 16.00
CA VAL A 61 -3.81 28.85 15.29
C VAL A 61 -5.21 28.51 14.78
N HIS A 62 -6.20 29.31 15.19
CA HIS A 62 -7.51 29.27 14.56
C HIS A 62 -7.44 29.99 13.21
N ALA A 63 -7.67 29.26 12.13
CA ALA A 63 -7.65 29.77 10.77
C ALA A 63 -8.39 28.79 9.84
N MET A 64 -8.71 29.24 8.65
CA MET A 64 -9.35 28.49 7.58
C MET A 64 -8.31 28.06 6.55
N ARG A 65 -8.30 26.77 6.19
CA ARG A 65 -7.32 26.19 5.26
C ARG A 65 -7.57 26.52 3.79
N ASP A 66 -8.75 27.03 3.47
CA ASP A 66 -9.17 27.52 2.15
C ASP A 66 -8.94 29.04 1.98
N SER A 67 -8.30 29.70 2.97
CA SER A 67 -7.97 31.12 2.91
C SER A 67 -6.48 31.35 2.71
N LYS A 68 -6.10 31.82 1.51
CA LYS A 68 -4.71 32.16 1.16
C LYS A 68 -4.09 33.18 2.12
N GLU A 69 -4.86 34.18 2.55
CA GLU A 69 -4.40 35.21 3.49
C GLU A 69 -4.09 34.63 4.87
N GLU A 70 -4.84 33.63 5.32
CA GLU A 70 -4.62 33.00 6.61
C GLU A 70 -3.49 31.98 6.56
N LEU A 71 -3.39 31.19 5.49
CA LEU A 71 -2.23 30.33 5.23
C LEU A 71 -0.92 31.14 5.21
N LYS A 72 -0.94 32.35 4.64
CA LYS A 72 0.22 33.25 4.66
C LYS A 72 0.65 33.65 6.08
N LYS A 73 -0.28 33.77 7.02
CA LYS A 73 0.03 34.07 8.44
C LYS A 73 0.73 32.91 9.15
N LEU A 74 0.63 31.68 8.63
CA LEU A 74 1.31 30.49 9.15
C LEU A 74 2.77 30.39 8.64
N TYR A 75 3.22 31.31 7.79
CA TYR A 75 4.53 31.27 7.14
C TYR A 75 4.79 29.96 6.38
N VAL A 76 3.78 29.44 5.65
CA VAL A 76 3.85 28.14 4.95
C VAL A 76 5.00 28.04 3.94
N ALA A 77 5.32 29.11 3.22
CA ALA A 77 6.38 29.09 2.22
C ALA A 77 7.80 29.06 2.85
N ASP A 78 7.97 29.63 4.04
CA ASP A 78 9.20 29.52 4.84
C ASP A 78 9.28 28.21 5.65
N ALA A 79 8.23 27.37 5.63
CA ALA A 79 8.19 26.14 6.41
C ALA A 79 9.13 25.06 5.86
N LYS A 80 9.55 24.16 6.74
CA LYS A 80 10.40 23.02 6.39
C LYS A 80 9.63 21.95 5.62
N GLU A 81 8.44 21.63 6.10
CA GLU A 81 7.53 20.63 5.55
C GLU A 81 6.11 20.94 6.05
N VAL A 82 5.12 20.63 5.20
CA VAL A 82 3.70 20.82 5.51
C VAL A 82 3.00 19.47 5.54
N PHE A 83 2.11 19.30 6.51
CA PHE A 83 1.19 18.17 6.61
C PHE A 83 -0.24 18.70 6.48
N ILE A 84 -0.92 18.33 5.42
CA ILE A 84 -2.33 18.66 5.19
C ILE A 84 -3.14 17.44 5.61
N LEU A 85 -3.59 17.45 6.87
CA LEU A 85 -4.38 16.36 7.44
C LEU A 85 -5.85 16.62 7.18
N GLY A 86 -6.33 17.81 7.52
CA GLY A 86 -7.75 18.14 7.59
C GLY A 86 -8.28 18.13 9.01
N ASP A 87 -9.44 18.74 9.22
CA ASP A 87 -10.12 18.75 10.51
C ASP A 87 -11.05 17.52 10.57
N SER A 88 -11.08 16.80 11.68
CA SER A 88 -12.01 15.67 11.78
C SER A 88 -13.48 16.12 11.72
N GLY A 89 -14.33 15.33 11.07
CA GLY A 89 -15.77 15.65 10.96
C GLY A 89 -16.51 15.61 12.29
N GLU A 90 -17.70 16.21 12.34
CA GLU A 90 -18.60 16.19 13.52
C GLU A 90 -19.35 14.86 13.69
N LEU A 91 -19.56 14.10 12.60
CA LEU A 91 -20.23 12.80 12.57
C LEU A 91 -19.29 11.75 11.96
N ASP A 92 -19.11 10.63 12.65
CA ASP A 92 -18.25 9.51 12.25
C ASP A 92 -16.77 9.86 11.96
N ASP A 93 -16.30 11.03 12.44
CA ASP A 93 -14.99 11.64 12.14
C ASP A 93 -14.77 12.01 10.66
N VAL A 94 -15.81 11.99 9.82
CA VAL A 94 -15.70 12.20 8.37
C VAL A 94 -16.11 13.62 7.99
N GLU A 95 -15.21 14.36 7.35
CA GLU A 95 -15.56 15.62 6.70
C GLU A 95 -15.93 15.32 5.24
N TYR A 96 -17.20 15.54 4.85
CA TYR A 96 -17.71 15.10 3.53
C TYR A 96 -16.97 15.71 2.32
N TYR A 97 -16.24 16.81 2.52
CA TYR A 97 -15.46 17.51 1.50
C TYR A 97 -13.96 17.45 1.76
N HIS A 98 -13.53 16.57 2.68
CA HIS A 98 -12.17 16.48 3.21
C HIS A 98 -11.09 16.54 2.13
N ASP A 99 -11.14 15.60 1.19
CA ASP A 99 -10.10 15.43 0.17
C ASP A 99 -10.09 16.60 -0.82
N SER A 100 -11.26 17.11 -1.19
CA SER A 100 -11.37 18.28 -2.06
C SER A 100 -10.78 19.52 -1.39
N MET A 101 -11.09 19.76 -0.13
CA MET A 101 -10.54 20.89 0.62
C MET A 101 -9.03 20.75 0.86
N ASN A 102 -8.52 19.54 1.06
CA ASN A 102 -7.08 19.30 1.17
C ASN A 102 -6.35 19.60 -0.15
N VAL A 103 -6.94 19.26 -1.29
CA VAL A 103 -6.40 19.61 -2.61
C VAL A 103 -6.45 21.12 -2.85
N ASP A 104 -7.55 21.79 -2.51
CA ASP A 104 -7.65 23.25 -2.62
C ASP A 104 -6.60 23.95 -1.74
N CYS A 105 -6.42 23.47 -0.50
CA CYS A 105 -5.38 23.98 0.39
C CYS A 105 -3.98 23.80 -0.21
N LEU A 106 -3.68 22.62 -0.78
CA LEU A 106 -2.41 22.35 -1.46
C LEU A 106 -2.16 23.36 -2.60
N ASN A 107 -3.18 23.64 -3.40
CA ASN A 107 -3.08 24.61 -4.50
C ASN A 107 -2.77 26.02 -3.99
N LEU A 108 -3.44 26.47 -2.94
CA LEU A 108 -3.16 27.78 -2.31
C LEU A 108 -1.75 27.87 -1.74
N ILE A 109 -1.25 26.79 -1.12
CA ILE A 109 0.15 26.72 -0.64
C ILE A 109 1.12 26.75 -1.83
N GLY A 110 0.82 26.05 -2.91
CA GLY A 110 1.58 26.08 -4.16
C GLY A 110 1.70 27.49 -4.74
N GLU A 111 0.59 28.24 -4.79
CA GLU A 111 0.60 29.64 -5.22
C GLU A 111 1.47 30.53 -4.32
N LEU A 112 1.39 30.36 -2.99
CA LEU A 112 2.24 31.11 -2.06
C LEU A 112 3.73 30.79 -2.25
N CYS A 113 4.07 29.51 -2.45
CA CYS A 113 5.44 29.10 -2.74
C CYS A 113 5.94 29.66 -4.09
N LYS A 114 5.06 29.75 -5.09
CA LYS A 114 5.34 30.37 -6.39
C LYS A 114 5.58 31.88 -6.26
N GLU A 115 4.73 32.59 -5.52
CA GLU A 115 4.90 34.03 -5.23
C GLU A 115 6.24 34.34 -4.56
N GLU A 116 6.69 33.46 -3.67
CA GLU A 116 7.97 33.60 -2.98
C GLU A 116 9.16 32.98 -3.74
N ASN A 117 8.90 32.41 -4.93
CA ASN A 117 9.86 31.70 -5.75
C ASN A 117 10.69 30.67 -4.94
N ARG A 118 9.98 29.89 -4.11
CA ARG A 118 10.59 28.96 -3.17
C ARG A 118 11.41 27.88 -3.89
N LYS A 119 12.67 27.72 -3.48
CA LYS A 119 13.54 26.60 -3.89
C LYS A 119 14.35 26.11 -2.67
N PRO A 120 14.47 24.79 -2.43
CA PRO A 120 13.88 23.66 -3.18
C PRO A 120 12.33 23.64 -3.11
N PRO A 121 11.63 22.73 -3.80
CA PRO A 121 10.18 22.54 -3.64
C PRO A 121 9.78 22.23 -2.18
N LEU A 122 8.58 22.64 -1.75
CA LEU A 122 8.07 22.40 -0.40
C LEU A 122 7.45 21.02 -0.33
N LYS A 123 7.96 20.18 0.57
CA LYS A 123 7.36 18.87 0.82
C LYS A 123 6.00 19.07 1.51
N CYS A 124 4.96 18.60 0.84
CA CYS A 124 3.58 18.66 1.28
C CYS A 124 3.02 17.24 1.35
N ASN A 125 2.85 16.73 2.57
CA ASN A 125 2.20 15.46 2.82
C ASN A 125 0.70 15.69 2.92
N VAL A 126 -0.10 15.04 2.07
CA VAL A 126 -1.53 15.31 1.96
C VAL A 126 -2.32 14.04 2.23
N LEU A 127 -3.17 14.09 3.26
CA LEU A 127 -4.06 13.00 3.61
C LEU A 127 -5.24 12.97 2.64
N PHE A 128 -5.48 11.78 2.09
CA PHE A 128 -6.72 11.41 1.42
C PHE A 128 -7.48 10.40 2.28
N GLU A 129 -8.73 10.70 2.60
CA GLU A 129 -9.59 9.88 3.45
C GLU A 129 -10.22 8.73 2.66
N TYR A 130 -10.52 8.97 1.38
CA TYR A 130 -11.14 7.99 0.49
C TYR A 130 -10.11 7.35 -0.44
N GLN A 131 -10.27 6.04 -0.68
CA GLN A 131 -9.38 5.31 -1.58
C GLN A 131 -9.52 5.77 -3.04
N SER A 132 -10.74 6.09 -3.46
CA SER A 132 -11.05 6.51 -4.83
C SER A 132 -10.35 7.82 -5.21
N THR A 133 -10.27 8.77 -4.28
CA THR A 133 -9.56 10.05 -4.47
C THR A 133 -8.05 9.85 -4.39
N PHE A 134 -7.56 9.07 -3.41
CA PHE A 134 -6.15 8.73 -3.29
C PHE A 134 -5.61 8.09 -4.58
N ALA A 135 -6.35 7.13 -5.16
CA ALA A 135 -5.99 6.45 -6.41
C ALA A 135 -5.80 7.42 -7.58
N VAL A 136 -6.60 8.49 -7.69
CA VAL A 136 -6.44 9.51 -8.76
C VAL A 136 -5.04 10.13 -8.73
N PHE A 137 -4.52 10.40 -7.54
CA PHE A 137 -3.20 10.96 -7.32
C PHE A 137 -2.06 9.94 -7.42
N GLN A 138 -2.37 8.67 -7.70
CA GLN A 138 -1.36 7.67 -8.03
C GLN A 138 -0.98 7.70 -9.51
N PHE A 139 -1.88 8.16 -10.39
CA PHE A 139 -1.60 8.26 -11.83
C PHE A 139 -1.67 9.68 -12.39
N SER A 140 -2.29 10.62 -11.68
CA SER A 140 -2.39 12.04 -12.07
C SER A 140 -1.35 12.88 -11.33
N ASP A 141 -0.66 13.77 -12.05
CA ASP A 141 0.19 14.79 -11.43
C ASP A 141 -0.65 15.97 -10.89
N ILE A 142 -0.09 16.70 -9.92
CA ILE A 142 -0.58 18.02 -9.53
C ILE A 142 -0.37 19.05 -10.66
N ASP A 143 -1.06 20.18 -10.59
CA ASP A 143 -0.99 21.24 -11.60
C ASP A 143 0.47 21.66 -11.88
N ASP A 144 0.83 21.68 -13.16
CA ASP A 144 2.15 22.07 -13.66
C ASP A 144 2.54 23.47 -13.17
N ASP A 145 1.57 24.35 -12.90
CA ASP A 145 1.80 25.71 -12.40
C ASP A 145 2.43 25.77 -11.00
N ILE A 146 2.23 24.74 -10.19
CA ILE A 146 2.75 24.64 -8.81
C ILE A 146 3.75 23.49 -8.62
N LYS A 147 3.82 22.54 -9.55
CA LYS A 147 4.67 21.34 -9.50
C LYS A 147 6.16 21.63 -9.30
N GLU A 148 6.65 22.77 -9.80
CA GLU A 148 8.04 23.19 -9.59
C GLU A 148 8.35 23.72 -8.18
N TYR A 149 7.32 24.00 -7.38
CA TYR A 149 7.41 24.62 -6.06
C TYR A 149 6.93 23.70 -4.93
N ILE A 150 6.23 22.61 -5.27
CA ILE A 150 5.67 21.64 -4.32
C ILE A 150 6.21 20.25 -4.63
N ASP A 151 6.72 19.58 -3.60
CA ASP A 151 6.94 18.14 -3.60
C ASP A 151 5.73 17.46 -2.95
N PHE A 152 4.82 16.98 -3.79
CA PHE A 152 3.53 16.43 -3.36
C PHE A 152 3.66 14.97 -2.95
N CYS A 153 3.30 14.69 -1.70
CA CYS A 153 3.36 13.37 -1.06
C CYS A 153 1.94 12.97 -0.59
N PRO A 154 1.10 12.42 -1.49
CA PRO A 154 -0.22 11.92 -1.10
C PRO A 154 -0.06 10.68 -0.22
N PHE A 155 -0.88 10.56 0.81
CA PHE A 155 -0.97 9.33 1.61
C PHE A 155 -2.41 9.05 2.04
N ASN A 156 -2.68 7.77 2.31
CA ASN A 156 -3.95 7.30 2.83
C ASN A 156 -3.69 6.45 4.09
N PHE A 157 -4.53 6.62 5.10
CA PHE A 157 -4.41 5.92 6.37
C PHE A 157 -4.45 4.38 6.21
N TYR A 158 -5.40 3.90 5.41
CA TYR A 158 -5.64 2.47 5.21
C TYR A 158 -4.52 1.83 4.40
N GLU A 159 -4.03 2.49 3.36
CA GLU A 159 -2.87 2.03 2.56
C GLU A 159 -1.59 1.96 3.40
N THR A 160 -1.34 3.00 4.19
CA THR A 160 -0.18 3.03 5.10
C THR A 160 -0.23 1.84 6.07
N TRP A 161 -1.41 1.54 6.62
CA TRP A 161 -1.59 0.39 7.50
C TRP A 161 -1.43 -0.95 6.78
N ALA A 162 -1.94 -1.08 5.56
CA ALA A 162 -1.77 -2.29 4.75
C ALA A 162 -0.27 -2.57 4.48
N GLN A 163 0.49 -1.54 4.14
CA GLN A 163 1.94 -1.63 3.95
C GLN A 163 2.70 -1.97 5.24
N LYS A 164 2.33 -1.37 6.38
CA LYS A 164 2.91 -1.76 7.68
C LYS A 164 2.72 -3.26 7.96
N VAL A 165 1.53 -3.76 7.68
CA VAL A 165 1.16 -5.16 7.94
C VAL A 165 1.85 -6.13 6.97
N PHE A 166 1.78 -5.89 5.66
CA PHE A 166 2.21 -6.87 4.66
C PHE A 166 3.60 -6.64 4.06
N VAL A 167 4.07 -5.40 4.00
CA VAL A 167 5.38 -5.06 3.44
C VAL A 167 6.44 -5.01 4.54
N ARG A 168 6.24 -4.11 5.51
CA ARG A 168 7.19 -3.91 6.61
C ARG A 168 7.15 -5.05 7.61
N ASN A 169 5.98 -5.72 7.69
CA ASN A 169 5.72 -6.80 8.63
C ASN A 169 5.97 -6.37 10.09
N ALA A 170 5.83 -5.08 10.38
CA ALA A 170 6.11 -4.49 11.68
C ALA A 170 5.32 -3.19 11.92
N CYS A 171 5.01 -2.94 13.18
CA CYS A 171 4.41 -1.71 13.70
C CYS A 171 5.41 -1.11 14.71
N SER A 172 5.93 0.07 14.37
CA SER A 172 7.16 0.64 14.92
C SER A 172 6.97 1.14 16.36
N ILE A 173 5.80 1.71 16.67
CA ILE A 173 5.54 2.30 17.98
C ILE A 173 5.22 1.24 19.04
N ARG A 174 4.53 0.16 18.65
CA ARG A 174 4.06 -0.89 19.58
C ARG A 174 4.90 -2.18 19.54
N GLU A 175 5.93 -2.22 18.70
CA GLU A 175 6.78 -3.38 18.47
C GLU A 175 5.97 -4.65 18.10
N ILE A 176 4.92 -4.49 17.29
CA ILE A 176 4.12 -5.64 16.83
C ILE A 176 4.75 -6.15 15.54
N ASN A 177 5.10 -7.44 15.50
CA ASN A 177 5.57 -8.10 14.28
C ASN A 177 4.44 -8.91 13.64
N TYR A 178 4.30 -8.75 12.33
CA TYR A 178 3.38 -9.51 11.49
C TYR A 178 4.14 -10.60 10.76
N LEU A 179 3.42 -11.66 10.37
CA LEU A 179 3.97 -12.64 9.44
C LEU A 179 3.65 -12.18 8.02
N PRO A 180 4.59 -12.32 7.07
CA PRO A 180 4.27 -12.07 5.67
C PRO A 180 3.23 -13.09 5.19
N LEU A 181 2.49 -12.75 4.14
CA LEU A 181 1.38 -13.58 3.63
C LEU A 181 1.80 -15.01 3.27
N ASP A 182 3.03 -15.19 2.80
CA ASP A 182 3.61 -16.49 2.51
C ASP A 182 4.06 -17.24 3.78
N TYR A 183 4.51 -16.53 4.82
CA TYR A 183 5.11 -17.00 6.10
C TYR A 183 6.15 -18.16 6.03
N GLN A 184 6.37 -18.73 4.85
CA GLN A 184 7.36 -19.71 4.44
C GLN A 184 7.62 -19.53 2.93
N PRO A 185 8.80 -19.90 2.42
CA PRO A 185 9.12 -19.74 1.00
C PRO A 185 8.17 -20.46 0.04
N VAL A 186 7.43 -19.70 -0.78
CA VAL A 186 6.67 -20.25 -1.92
C VAL A 186 7.59 -20.28 -3.15
N THR A 187 8.39 -21.35 -3.23
CA THR A 187 9.36 -21.54 -4.34
C THR A 187 8.70 -21.99 -5.63
N TYR A 188 9.45 -22.04 -6.73
CA TYR A 188 8.98 -22.56 -8.03
C TYR A 188 8.41 -23.99 -7.91
N GLU A 189 8.96 -24.81 -7.02
CA GLU A 189 8.51 -26.20 -6.82
C GLU A 189 7.41 -26.33 -5.75
N SER A 190 6.98 -25.22 -5.14
CA SER A 190 6.01 -25.23 -4.05
C SER A 190 4.63 -25.64 -4.52
N GLU A 191 4.03 -26.61 -3.84
CA GLU A 191 2.60 -26.92 -3.96
C GLU A 191 1.71 -25.93 -3.19
N LYS A 192 2.30 -25.09 -2.34
CA LYS A 192 1.55 -24.14 -1.51
C LYS A 192 1.08 -22.91 -2.30
N TYR A 193 -0.05 -22.35 -1.94
CA TYR A 193 -0.55 -21.07 -2.47
C TYR A 193 -1.00 -20.16 -1.33
N VAL A 194 -0.90 -18.85 -1.49
CA VAL A 194 -1.36 -17.89 -0.47
C VAL A 194 -2.88 -17.75 -0.53
N HIS A 195 -3.53 -17.78 0.64
CA HIS A 195 -4.96 -17.51 0.76
C HIS A 195 -5.22 -16.44 1.83
N LEU A 196 -5.49 -15.22 1.40
CA LEU A 196 -5.90 -14.14 2.28
C LEU A 196 -7.42 -14.10 2.40
N VAL A 197 -7.95 -14.32 3.61
CA VAL A 197 -9.38 -14.22 3.93
C VAL A 197 -9.63 -12.95 4.72
N ILE A 198 -10.41 -12.03 4.17
CA ILE A 198 -10.72 -10.73 4.74
C ILE A 198 -12.18 -10.72 5.16
N VAL A 199 -12.43 -10.54 6.45
CA VAL A 199 -13.78 -10.42 7.02
C VAL A 199 -14.11 -8.93 7.11
N GLY A 200 -15.05 -8.48 6.29
CA GLY A 200 -15.44 -7.07 6.12
C GLY A 200 -14.81 -6.42 4.88
N MET A 201 -15.65 -6.05 3.92
CA MET A 201 -15.30 -5.20 2.76
C MET A 201 -15.29 -3.71 3.15
N SER A 202 -14.70 -3.39 4.32
CA SER A 202 -14.50 -2.02 4.78
C SER A 202 -13.37 -1.34 4.00
N ARG A 203 -13.19 -0.02 4.18
CA ARG A 203 -12.02 0.71 3.62
C ARG A 203 -10.70 0.02 3.96
N MET A 204 -10.58 -0.51 5.18
CA MET A 204 -9.40 -1.27 5.59
C MET A 204 -9.30 -2.64 4.90
N GLY A 205 -10.41 -3.36 4.80
CA GLY A 205 -10.42 -4.66 4.10
C GLY A 205 -10.04 -4.52 2.64
N ILE A 206 -10.55 -3.50 1.96
CA ILE A 206 -10.20 -3.18 0.57
C ILE A 206 -8.70 -2.83 0.44
N ALA A 207 -8.15 -1.96 1.29
CA ALA A 207 -6.74 -1.61 1.25
C ALA A 207 -5.82 -2.82 1.46
N LEU A 208 -6.16 -3.73 2.41
CA LEU A 208 -5.40 -4.98 2.58
C LEU A 208 -5.45 -5.86 1.32
N ALA A 209 -6.61 -5.95 0.66
CA ALA A 209 -6.73 -6.74 -0.55
C ALA A 209 -5.90 -6.18 -1.71
N VAL A 210 -5.94 -4.85 -1.90
CA VAL A 210 -5.18 -4.15 -2.96
C VAL A 210 -3.68 -4.25 -2.70
N GLU A 211 -3.21 -4.00 -1.48
CA GLU A 211 -1.78 -4.15 -1.15
C GLU A 211 -1.32 -5.61 -1.28
N ALA A 212 -2.13 -6.58 -0.85
CA ALA A 212 -1.83 -8.00 -1.07
C ALA A 212 -1.70 -8.31 -2.58
N ALA A 213 -2.59 -7.75 -3.40
CA ALA A 213 -2.55 -7.90 -4.85
C ALA A 213 -1.34 -7.22 -5.51
N HIS A 214 -0.67 -6.28 -4.85
CA HIS A 214 0.57 -5.66 -5.34
C HIS A 214 1.83 -6.47 -5.01
N ILE A 215 1.81 -7.37 -4.01
CA ILE A 215 3.03 -8.00 -3.49
C ILE A 215 3.03 -9.53 -3.50
N ALA A 216 1.86 -10.19 -3.57
CA ALA A 216 1.71 -11.62 -3.36
C ALA A 216 1.81 -12.42 -4.69
N HIS A 217 2.94 -12.28 -5.38
CA HIS A 217 3.24 -12.94 -6.64
C HIS A 217 4.36 -13.97 -6.45
N TYR A 218 4.16 -15.18 -6.95
CA TYR A 218 5.02 -16.32 -6.59
C TYR A 218 5.49 -17.16 -7.78
N PRO A 219 6.73 -17.67 -7.75
CA PRO A 219 7.31 -18.49 -8.82
C PRO A 219 6.54 -19.75 -9.20
N ASN A 220 5.80 -20.38 -8.29
CA ASN A 220 5.09 -21.62 -8.60
C ASN A 220 3.95 -21.44 -9.60
N PHE A 221 3.37 -20.24 -9.72
CA PHE A 221 2.41 -19.92 -10.77
C PHE A 221 3.00 -20.05 -12.19
N ILE A 222 4.30 -19.81 -12.33
CA ILE A 222 5.00 -19.98 -13.62
C ILE A 222 4.93 -21.45 -14.07
N ARG A 223 5.09 -22.37 -13.11
CA ARG A 223 5.04 -23.81 -13.34
C ARG A 223 3.61 -24.34 -13.48
N ASP A 224 2.71 -23.91 -12.60
CA ASP A 224 1.33 -24.37 -12.52
C ASP A 224 0.39 -23.18 -12.34
N LYS A 225 -0.38 -22.87 -13.39
CA LYS A 225 -1.33 -21.75 -13.42
C LYS A 225 -2.46 -21.87 -12.39
N LYS A 226 -2.62 -23.02 -11.73
CA LYS A 226 -3.56 -23.20 -10.61
C LYS A 226 -3.03 -22.67 -9.28
N LYS A 227 -1.72 -22.43 -9.14
CA LYS A 227 -1.10 -21.96 -7.89
C LYS A 227 -1.16 -20.43 -7.79
N LYS A 228 -2.38 -19.91 -7.74
CA LYS A 228 -2.64 -18.47 -7.63
C LYS A 228 -2.74 -18.03 -6.17
N THR A 229 -2.39 -16.78 -5.91
CA THR A 229 -2.80 -16.14 -4.67
C THR A 229 -4.31 -15.94 -4.70
N ARG A 230 -5.01 -16.46 -3.70
CA ARG A 230 -6.45 -16.27 -3.52
C ARG A 230 -6.71 -15.17 -2.51
N ILE A 231 -7.49 -14.16 -2.91
CA ILE A 231 -7.99 -13.12 -2.01
C ILE A 231 -9.50 -13.30 -1.87
N THR A 232 -9.96 -13.53 -0.65
CA THR A 232 -11.36 -13.81 -0.34
C THR A 232 -11.92 -12.75 0.59
N PHE A 233 -13.04 -12.15 0.21
CA PHE A 233 -13.86 -11.32 1.09
C PHE A 233 -15.01 -12.12 1.66
N ILE A 234 -15.32 -11.89 2.94
CA ILE A 234 -16.56 -12.31 3.60
C ILE A 234 -17.25 -11.05 4.10
N ASP A 235 -18.46 -10.80 3.63
CA ASP A 235 -19.25 -9.64 4.05
C ASP A 235 -20.75 -9.92 3.94
N ASN A 236 -21.58 -9.31 4.78
CA ASN A 236 -23.03 -9.45 4.70
C ASN A 236 -23.60 -8.76 3.45
N GLU A 237 -22.93 -7.70 2.96
CA GLU A 237 -23.27 -6.95 1.76
C GLU A 237 -22.32 -7.26 0.59
N ALA A 238 -21.68 -8.45 0.59
CA ALA A 238 -20.63 -8.78 -0.37
C ALA A 238 -21.05 -8.61 -1.83
N MET A 239 -22.32 -8.85 -2.21
CA MET A 239 -22.77 -8.61 -3.59
C MET A 239 -22.64 -7.13 -3.98
N ARG A 240 -23.10 -6.23 -3.10
CA ARG A 240 -23.06 -4.79 -3.34
C ARG A 240 -21.62 -4.31 -3.42
N GLU A 241 -20.83 -4.64 -2.41
CA GLU A 241 -19.43 -4.20 -2.30
C GLU A 241 -18.55 -4.83 -3.40
N MET A 242 -18.79 -6.09 -3.78
CA MET A 242 -18.15 -6.71 -4.94
C MET A 242 -18.44 -5.93 -6.22
N ASN A 243 -19.69 -5.54 -6.49
CA ASN A 243 -20.02 -4.81 -7.71
C ASN A 243 -19.31 -3.44 -7.74
N SER A 244 -19.24 -2.75 -6.60
CA SER A 244 -18.48 -1.49 -6.49
C SER A 244 -16.98 -1.71 -6.67
N PHE A 245 -16.41 -2.75 -6.07
CA PHE A 245 -14.99 -3.10 -6.23
C PHE A 245 -14.65 -3.48 -7.68
N LYS A 246 -15.49 -4.31 -8.32
CA LYS A 246 -15.34 -4.67 -9.74
C LYS A 246 -15.47 -3.48 -10.66
N GLN A 247 -16.38 -2.54 -10.37
CA GLN A 247 -16.51 -1.31 -11.14
C GLN A 247 -15.27 -0.43 -11.02
N ALA A 248 -14.67 -0.33 -9.82
CA ALA A 248 -13.45 0.44 -9.62
C ALA A 248 -12.24 -0.16 -10.35
N TYR A 249 -12.21 -1.48 -10.52
CA TYR A 249 -11.11 -2.24 -11.12
C TYR A 249 -11.57 -3.09 -12.31
N GLU A 250 -12.42 -2.54 -13.18
CA GLU A 250 -13.07 -3.27 -14.28
C GLU A 250 -12.06 -4.05 -15.13
N ASN A 251 -10.98 -3.38 -15.55
CA ASN A 251 -9.95 -3.97 -16.39
C ASN A 251 -9.22 -5.14 -15.73
N LEU A 252 -9.04 -5.13 -14.40
CA LEU A 252 -8.49 -6.27 -13.66
C LEU A 252 -9.42 -7.48 -13.76
N PHE A 253 -10.72 -7.27 -13.56
CA PHE A 253 -11.71 -8.35 -13.60
C PHE A 253 -12.02 -8.85 -15.01
N ASP A 254 -11.76 -8.04 -16.03
CA ASP A 254 -11.80 -8.47 -17.43
C ASP A 254 -10.76 -9.54 -17.77
N VAL A 255 -9.68 -9.66 -16.98
CA VAL A 255 -8.61 -10.65 -17.21
C VAL A 255 -8.37 -11.59 -16.03
N SER A 256 -9.15 -11.46 -14.95
CA SER A 256 -9.00 -12.26 -13.73
C SER A 256 -10.19 -13.20 -13.53
N TYR A 257 -9.90 -14.36 -12.94
CA TYR A 257 -10.96 -15.24 -12.44
C TYR A 257 -11.53 -14.69 -11.13
N SER A 258 -12.84 -14.82 -10.96
CA SER A 258 -13.48 -14.52 -9.68
C SER A 258 -14.66 -15.43 -9.37
N THR A 259 -14.92 -15.64 -8.09
CA THR A 259 -16.05 -16.46 -7.61
C THR A 259 -16.90 -15.66 -6.62
N PHE A 260 -18.20 -15.61 -6.83
CA PHE A 260 -19.17 -15.11 -5.86
C PHE A 260 -19.93 -16.29 -5.24
N ILE A 261 -20.04 -16.32 -3.93
CA ILE A 261 -20.74 -17.35 -3.15
C ILE A 261 -21.77 -16.65 -2.27
N ASP A 262 -23.04 -16.98 -2.46
CA ASP A 262 -24.12 -16.55 -1.57
C ASP A 262 -24.47 -17.68 -0.62
N THR A 263 -24.16 -17.50 0.66
CA THR A 263 -24.35 -18.56 1.66
C THR A 263 -25.81 -18.70 2.09
N GLU A 264 -26.66 -17.70 1.86
CA GLU A 264 -28.07 -17.76 2.27
C GLU A 264 -28.91 -18.65 1.36
N ASN A 265 -28.61 -18.66 0.05
CA ASN A 265 -29.34 -19.44 -0.95
C ASN A 265 -28.49 -20.51 -1.66
N GLY A 266 -27.19 -20.60 -1.33
CA GLY A 266 -26.26 -21.58 -1.90
C GLY A 266 -25.82 -21.30 -3.34
N MET A 267 -26.06 -20.09 -3.86
CA MET A 267 -25.66 -19.71 -5.22
C MET A 267 -24.13 -19.57 -5.31
N VAL A 268 -23.55 -20.13 -6.37
CA VAL A 268 -22.14 -19.96 -6.71
C VAL A 268 -22.04 -19.48 -8.15
N ARG A 269 -21.51 -18.26 -8.36
CA ARG A 269 -21.21 -17.69 -9.67
C ARG A 269 -19.70 -17.66 -9.88
N ARG A 270 -19.24 -18.13 -11.04
CA ARG A 270 -17.83 -18.05 -11.45
C ARG A 270 -17.76 -17.16 -12.69
N ASP A 271 -16.95 -16.12 -12.60
CA ASP A 271 -16.71 -15.18 -13.69
C ASP A 271 -15.31 -15.50 -14.26
N GLU A 272 -15.22 -15.67 -15.58
CA GLU A 272 -13.99 -15.97 -16.32
C GLU A 272 -13.47 -14.71 -17.05
N PRO A 273 -12.19 -14.66 -17.44
CA PRO A 273 -11.65 -13.59 -18.29
C PRO A 273 -12.48 -13.35 -19.56
N ALA A 274 -12.61 -12.08 -19.95
CA ALA A 274 -13.39 -11.65 -21.10
C ALA A 274 -12.82 -12.19 -22.42
N GLU A 275 -13.72 -12.66 -23.31
CA GLU A 275 -13.36 -13.32 -24.57
C GLU A 275 -12.53 -12.41 -25.51
N VAL A 276 -12.71 -11.09 -25.42
CA VAL A 276 -11.93 -10.11 -26.21
C VAL A 276 -10.41 -10.23 -25.98
N TYR A 277 -10.01 -10.71 -24.80
CA TYR A 277 -8.61 -10.91 -24.42
C TYR A 277 -8.12 -12.36 -24.57
N ALA A 278 -8.92 -13.27 -25.12
CA ALA A 278 -8.55 -14.67 -25.31
C ALA A 278 -7.27 -14.89 -26.15
N HIS A 279 -6.91 -13.91 -26.99
CA HIS A 279 -5.68 -13.91 -27.79
C HIS A 279 -4.39 -13.81 -26.95
N LEU A 280 -4.48 -13.37 -25.69
CA LEU A 280 -3.38 -13.32 -24.73
C LEU A 280 -3.17 -14.65 -24.00
N GLY A 281 -3.97 -15.68 -24.30
CA GLY A 281 -4.01 -16.93 -23.55
C GLY A 281 -4.97 -16.84 -22.36
N THR A 282 -5.35 -18.00 -21.83
CA THR A 282 -6.48 -18.09 -20.89
C THR A 282 -6.13 -17.78 -19.44
N ASP A 283 -4.84 -17.70 -19.07
CA ASP A 283 -4.50 -17.55 -17.66
C ASP A 283 -3.09 -16.98 -17.39
N PHE A 284 -2.95 -15.65 -17.35
CA PHE A 284 -1.68 -14.97 -17.07
C PHE A 284 -1.70 -14.09 -15.82
N ILE A 285 -2.84 -13.98 -15.14
CA ILE A 285 -2.97 -13.28 -13.85
C ILE A 285 -2.84 -14.32 -12.73
N ASP A 286 -1.87 -14.10 -11.84
CA ASP A 286 -1.51 -15.01 -10.74
C ASP A 286 -2.30 -14.76 -9.45
N ILE A 287 -3.36 -13.97 -9.54
CA ILE A 287 -4.30 -13.67 -8.46
C ILE A 287 -5.71 -14.10 -8.88
N GLU A 288 -6.46 -14.66 -7.93
CA GLU A 288 -7.88 -14.94 -8.06
C GLU A 288 -8.69 -14.35 -6.90
N TRP A 289 -9.92 -13.95 -7.21
CA TRP A 289 -10.80 -13.26 -6.27
C TRP A 289 -11.97 -14.12 -5.85
N GLN A 290 -12.35 -14.05 -4.58
CA GLN A 290 -13.55 -14.70 -4.07
C GLN A 290 -14.34 -13.73 -3.18
N PHE A 291 -15.65 -13.72 -3.32
CA PHE A 291 -16.56 -12.87 -2.57
C PHE A 291 -17.64 -13.76 -1.96
N VAL A 292 -17.74 -13.78 -0.65
CA VAL A 292 -18.67 -14.60 0.11
C VAL A 292 -19.67 -13.70 0.80
N GLN A 293 -20.92 -13.78 0.37
CA GLN A 293 -22.03 -13.12 1.03
C GLN A 293 -22.51 -13.95 2.21
N GLY A 294 -22.38 -13.38 3.40
CA GLY A 294 -22.78 -14.00 4.66
C GLY A 294 -22.10 -13.37 5.87
N THR A 295 -22.62 -13.67 7.05
CA THR A 295 -22.00 -13.27 8.31
C THR A 295 -20.97 -14.30 8.76
N ILE A 296 -19.91 -13.84 9.41
CA ILE A 296 -18.84 -14.72 9.90
C ILE A 296 -19.32 -15.73 10.97
N GLU A 297 -20.47 -15.44 11.58
CA GLU A 297 -21.15 -16.30 12.55
C GLU A 297 -21.98 -17.43 11.91
N SER A 298 -22.33 -17.35 10.61
CA SER A 298 -23.22 -18.33 9.98
C SER A 298 -22.55 -19.71 9.86
N PRO A 299 -23.30 -20.82 10.03
CA PRO A 299 -22.77 -22.16 9.86
C PRO A 299 -22.07 -22.37 8.52
N GLU A 300 -22.64 -21.85 7.44
CA GLU A 300 -22.16 -22.02 6.07
C GLU A 300 -20.82 -21.31 5.85
N VAL A 301 -20.66 -20.07 6.34
CA VAL A 301 -19.38 -19.35 6.28
C VAL A 301 -18.33 -20.03 7.16
N ARG A 302 -18.73 -20.56 8.31
CA ARG A 302 -17.82 -21.29 9.20
C ARG A 302 -17.34 -22.60 8.60
N ASP A 303 -18.19 -23.29 7.85
CA ASP A 303 -17.84 -24.49 7.10
C ASP A 303 -16.85 -24.17 5.98
N LEU A 304 -17.04 -23.05 5.26
CA LEU A 304 -16.07 -22.56 4.27
C LEU A 304 -14.69 -22.32 4.90
N ILE A 305 -14.63 -21.57 6.01
CA ILE A 305 -13.38 -21.30 6.73
C ILE A 305 -12.72 -22.58 7.23
N THR A 306 -13.53 -23.53 7.71
CA THR A 306 -13.01 -24.84 8.15
C THR A 306 -12.40 -25.59 6.98
N GLY A 307 -13.09 -25.63 5.83
CA GLY A 307 -12.58 -26.27 4.61
C GLY A 307 -11.28 -25.62 4.10
N TRP A 308 -11.18 -24.29 4.09
CA TRP A 308 -9.94 -23.60 3.71
C TRP A 308 -8.81 -23.84 4.69
N CYS A 309 -9.12 -23.94 5.99
CA CYS A 309 -8.14 -24.28 7.00
C CYS A 309 -7.68 -25.73 6.88
N GLU A 310 -8.53 -26.63 6.38
CA GLU A 310 -8.21 -28.05 6.12
C GLU A 310 -7.33 -28.26 4.89
N ASP A 311 -7.37 -27.34 3.92
CA ASP A 311 -6.48 -27.34 2.76
C ASP A 311 -5.01 -27.22 3.19
N GLU A 312 -4.27 -28.33 3.08
CA GLU A 312 -2.87 -28.38 3.47
C GLU A 312 -1.99 -27.48 2.59
N ASP A 313 -2.41 -27.19 1.36
CA ASP A 313 -1.67 -26.35 0.42
C ASP A 313 -1.96 -24.85 0.58
N ALA A 314 -3.01 -24.48 1.30
CA ALA A 314 -3.34 -23.09 1.57
C ALA A 314 -2.45 -22.49 2.67
N LEU A 315 -1.77 -21.40 2.33
CA LEU A 315 -1.11 -20.51 3.28
C LEU A 315 -2.10 -19.45 3.72
N MET A 316 -3.00 -19.89 4.59
CA MET A 316 -4.15 -19.09 4.98
C MET A 316 -3.75 -18.00 5.98
N THR A 317 -4.24 -16.78 5.77
CA THR A 317 -4.23 -15.67 6.74
C THR A 317 -5.64 -15.10 6.85
N VAL A 318 -6.13 -14.85 8.06
CA VAL A 318 -7.45 -14.21 8.28
C VAL A 318 -7.27 -12.79 8.76
N ALA A 319 -7.83 -11.81 8.06
CA ALA A 319 -7.86 -10.40 8.47
C ALA A 319 -9.29 -9.97 8.81
N VAL A 320 -9.55 -9.65 10.08
CA VAL A 320 -10.86 -9.18 10.53
C VAL A 320 -10.87 -7.64 10.55
N CYS A 321 -11.63 -7.07 9.61
CA CYS A 321 -11.62 -5.66 9.23
C CYS A 321 -13.01 -5.01 9.36
N LEU A 322 -13.75 -5.35 10.42
CA LEU A 322 -15.07 -4.76 10.67
C LEU A 322 -14.91 -3.33 11.23
N ASN A 323 -15.85 -2.45 10.85
CA ASN A 323 -15.80 -1.02 11.22
C ASN A 323 -15.83 -0.79 12.74
N LEU A 324 -16.48 -1.69 13.50
CA LEU A 324 -16.59 -1.59 14.94
C LEU A 324 -15.56 -2.49 15.62
N THR A 325 -14.66 -1.89 16.39
CA THR A 325 -13.55 -2.62 17.05
C THR A 325 -14.01 -3.81 17.91
N HIS A 326 -15.13 -3.69 18.61
CA HIS A 326 -15.65 -4.78 19.45
C HIS A 326 -16.18 -5.96 18.61
N GLN A 327 -16.72 -5.70 17.41
CA GLN A 327 -17.12 -6.75 16.47
C GLN A 327 -15.89 -7.46 15.92
N SER A 328 -14.86 -6.71 15.48
CA SER A 328 -13.60 -7.30 15.00
C SER A 328 -12.96 -8.24 16.03
N ILE A 329 -12.91 -7.81 17.29
CA ILE A 329 -12.39 -8.65 18.38
C ILE A 329 -13.28 -9.89 18.60
N SER A 330 -14.59 -9.72 18.65
CA SER A 330 -15.53 -10.83 18.85
C SER A 330 -15.40 -11.88 17.74
N SER A 331 -15.51 -11.46 16.48
CA SER A 331 -15.39 -12.34 15.33
C SER A 331 -14.04 -13.07 15.31
N ALA A 332 -12.94 -12.38 15.63
CA ALA A 332 -11.61 -12.97 15.69
C ALA A 332 -11.40 -13.98 16.83
N VAL A 333 -12.16 -13.92 17.92
CA VAL A 333 -12.09 -14.85 19.07
C VAL A 333 -12.97 -16.09 18.89
N TYR A 334 -14.04 -15.95 18.10
CA TYR A 334 -15.00 -17.01 17.84
C TYR A 334 -14.85 -17.71 16.48
N LEU A 335 -13.73 -17.48 15.76
CA LEU A 335 -13.39 -18.23 14.54
C LEU A 335 -13.39 -19.76 14.80
N PRO A 336 -13.55 -20.59 13.75
CA PRO A 336 -13.46 -22.03 13.86
C PRO A 336 -12.19 -22.49 14.59
N ARG A 337 -12.30 -23.57 15.37
CA ARG A 337 -11.24 -24.05 16.26
C ARG A 337 -9.95 -24.39 15.50
N CYS A 338 -10.07 -24.91 14.28
CA CYS A 338 -8.96 -25.30 13.41
C CYS A 338 -8.01 -24.12 13.10
N VAL A 339 -8.52 -22.89 12.99
CA VAL A 339 -7.74 -21.66 12.77
C VAL A 339 -6.66 -21.50 13.85
N TYR A 340 -7.03 -21.73 15.12
CA TYR A 340 -6.10 -21.62 16.25
C TYR A 340 -5.20 -22.84 16.40
N GLU A 341 -5.74 -24.04 16.18
CA GLU A 341 -5.00 -25.30 16.33
C GLU A 341 -3.88 -25.42 15.30
N LYS A 342 -4.14 -24.98 14.06
CA LYS A 342 -3.13 -24.92 12.99
C LYS A 342 -2.26 -23.66 13.04
N GLY A 343 -2.56 -22.71 13.93
CA GLY A 343 -1.79 -21.48 14.09
C GLY A 343 -1.89 -20.51 12.92
N VAL A 344 -2.99 -20.52 12.18
CA VAL A 344 -3.29 -19.59 11.06
C VAL A 344 -3.15 -18.14 11.55
N PRO A 345 -2.35 -17.28 10.91
CA PRO A 345 -2.24 -15.88 11.32
C PRO A 345 -3.62 -15.18 11.31
N VAL A 346 -3.98 -14.49 12.41
CA VAL A 346 -5.23 -13.72 12.51
C VAL A 346 -4.91 -12.26 12.80
N LEU A 347 -5.17 -11.39 11.85
CA LEU A 347 -5.03 -9.94 11.96
C LEU A 347 -6.36 -9.36 12.44
N VAL A 348 -6.35 -8.51 13.46
CA VAL A 348 -7.57 -7.97 14.08
C VAL A 348 -7.51 -6.44 14.12
N GLN A 349 -8.35 -5.80 13.31
CA GLN A 349 -8.43 -4.35 13.24
C GLN A 349 -8.94 -3.76 14.56
N GLN A 350 -8.19 -2.81 15.12
CA GLN A 350 -8.51 -2.07 16.34
C GLN A 350 -8.13 -0.60 16.14
N ARG A 351 -9.08 0.33 16.27
CA ARG A 351 -8.86 1.75 15.93
C ARG A 351 -8.07 2.52 17.00
N ILE A 352 -8.29 2.22 18.28
CA ILE A 352 -7.76 3.04 19.39
C ILE A 352 -6.68 2.32 20.20
N THR A 353 -6.94 1.08 20.61
CA THR A 353 -6.05 0.34 21.52
C THR A 353 -5.97 -1.12 21.14
N SER A 354 -4.76 -1.68 21.22
CA SER A 354 -4.45 -3.09 20.97
C SER A 354 -4.57 -3.98 22.21
N ALA A 355 -4.88 -3.41 23.38
CA ALA A 355 -4.68 -4.02 24.69
C ALA A 355 -5.37 -5.40 24.86
N ILE A 356 -6.55 -5.59 24.26
CA ILE A 356 -7.30 -6.84 24.38
C ILE A 356 -6.57 -7.96 23.64
N ILE A 357 -6.22 -7.73 22.38
CA ILE A 357 -5.55 -8.74 21.57
C ILE A 357 -4.14 -9.02 22.11
N GLU A 358 -3.38 -8.00 22.51
CA GLU A 358 -2.06 -8.20 23.14
C GLU A 358 -2.14 -9.02 24.44
N LYS A 359 -3.20 -8.85 25.24
CA LYS A 359 -3.41 -9.65 26.46
C LYS A 359 -3.71 -11.12 26.13
N LEU A 360 -4.44 -11.38 25.05
CA LEU A 360 -4.79 -12.73 24.60
C LEU A 360 -3.59 -13.44 23.97
N SER A 361 -2.94 -12.82 22.99
CA SER A 361 -1.84 -13.42 22.22
C SER A 361 -0.49 -13.37 22.94
N GLY A 362 -0.33 -12.44 23.89
CA GLY A 362 0.94 -12.15 24.55
C GLY A 362 1.78 -11.14 23.76
N ASN A 363 2.86 -10.67 24.40
CA ASN A 363 3.86 -9.85 23.74
C ASN A 363 5.20 -10.62 23.78
N PRO A 364 5.61 -11.26 22.66
CA PRO A 364 6.84 -12.04 22.59
C PRO A 364 8.10 -11.23 22.96
N LEU A 365 8.13 -9.94 22.63
CA LEU A 365 9.28 -9.06 22.86
C LEU A 365 9.41 -8.64 24.34
N LYS A 366 8.30 -8.59 25.09
CA LYS A 366 8.33 -8.33 26.54
C LYS A 366 8.60 -9.59 27.38
N GLY A 367 8.87 -10.74 26.75
CA GLY A 367 9.09 -12.02 27.43
C GLY A 367 7.90 -12.51 28.26
N LYS A 368 6.72 -11.90 28.07
CA LYS A 368 5.48 -12.26 28.77
C LYS A 368 4.63 -13.08 27.82
N GLY A 369 4.56 -14.38 28.08
CA GLY A 369 3.63 -15.27 27.40
C GLY A 369 2.20 -14.76 27.51
N GLY A 370 1.42 -14.91 26.44
CA GLY A 370 0.00 -14.56 26.44
C GLY A 370 -0.75 -15.31 27.52
N THR A 371 -1.88 -14.75 27.95
CA THR A 371 -2.74 -15.40 28.95
C THR A 371 -3.37 -16.69 28.43
N ASN A 372 -3.39 -16.90 27.10
CA ASN A 372 -3.99 -18.07 26.48
C ASN A 372 -3.23 -18.54 25.23
N GLN A 373 -2.65 -19.75 25.30
CA GLN A 373 -1.92 -20.36 24.18
C GLN A 373 -2.79 -20.55 22.93
N ARG A 374 -4.12 -20.63 23.09
CA ARG A 374 -5.07 -20.71 21.96
C ARG A 374 -4.97 -19.50 21.03
N PHE A 375 -4.69 -18.31 21.54
CA PHE A 375 -4.78 -17.06 20.76
C PHE A 375 -3.39 -16.48 20.41
N LYS A 376 -2.33 -17.28 20.47
CA LYS A 376 -0.94 -16.83 20.24
C LYS A 376 -0.69 -16.24 18.83
N ASN A 377 -1.55 -16.56 17.87
CA ASN A 377 -1.51 -16.17 16.46
C ASN A 377 -2.30 -14.88 16.15
N LEU A 378 -2.98 -14.27 17.13
CA LEU A 378 -3.72 -13.02 16.91
C LEU A 378 -2.78 -11.81 16.97
N ARG A 379 -2.94 -10.87 16.04
CA ARG A 379 -2.17 -9.63 15.99
C ARG A 379 -3.10 -8.41 15.83
N PRO A 380 -2.99 -7.38 16.69
CA PRO A 380 -3.65 -6.08 16.49
C PRO A 380 -3.13 -5.37 15.25
N PHE A 381 -3.96 -4.60 14.55
CA PHE A 381 -3.50 -3.57 13.60
C PHE A 381 -4.54 -2.46 13.44
N GLY A 382 -4.20 -1.35 12.77
CA GLY A 382 -5.14 -0.28 12.41
C GLY A 382 -5.33 0.81 13.48
N MET A 383 -4.40 0.93 14.43
CA MET A 383 -4.48 1.91 15.52
C MET A 383 -4.14 3.34 15.04
N LEU A 384 -4.84 4.35 15.56
CA LEU A 384 -4.57 5.76 15.25
C LEU A 384 -3.24 6.26 15.79
N ASP A 385 -2.71 5.65 16.85
CA ASP A 385 -1.46 6.08 17.45
C ASP A 385 -0.20 5.59 16.72
N ASP A 386 -0.37 4.87 15.61
CA ASP A 386 0.68 4.45 14.68
C ASP A 386 0.21 4.57 13.21
N CYS A 387 -0.48 5.66 12.91
CA CYS A 387 -1.20 5.91 11.65
C CYS A 387 -0.33 6.39 10.47
N PHE A 388 0.86 6.89 10.76
CA PHE A 388 1.77 7.50 9.79
C PHE A 388 3.20 7.03 10.10
N ASP A 389 4.11 7.01 9.13
CA ASP A 389 5.53 6.77 9.40
C ASP A 389 6.36 7.84 8.70
N LEU A 390 6.95 8.76 9.47
CA LEU A 390 7.85 9.78 8.90
C LEU A 390 9.12 9.18 8.26
N CYS A 391 9.52 7.96 8.66
CA CYS A 391 10.64 7.26 8.04
C CYS A 391 10.16 6.56 6.75
N MET A 392 10.30 7.26 5.63
CA MET A 392 9.99 6.73 4.31
C MET A 392 11.11 5.81 3.81
N ALA A 393 11.42 4.74 4.55
CA ALA A 393 12.33 3.70 4.08
C ALA A 393 11.91 3.17 2.69
N ASP A 394 10.59 3.14 2.43
CA ASP A 394 10.01 2.72 1.16
C ASP A 394 10.31 3.71 0.02
N GLU A 395 10.34 5.03 0.29
CA GLU A 395 10.74 6.04 -0.71
C GLU A 395 12.22 5.87 -1.08
N MET A 396 13.09 5.59 -0.10
CA MET A 396 14.50 5.32 -0.39
C MET A 396 14.65 4.09 -1.29
N TYR A 397 13.96 3.00 -1.01
CA TYR A 397 14.02 1.81 -1.87
C TYR A 397 13.44 2.11 -3.27
N ALA A 398 12.34 2.85 -3.37
CA ALA A 398 11.77 3.29 -4.65
C ALA A 398 12.74 4.18 -5.46
N LYS A 399 13.47 5.09 -4.81
CA LYS A 399 14.53 5.89 -5.43
C LYS A 399 15.64 5.03 -6.01
N ARG A 400 16.00 3.94 -5.33
CA ARG A 400 17.00 2.97 -5.80
C ARG A 400 16.49 2.14 -6.96
N VAL A 401 15.21 1.73 -6.95
CA VAL A 401 14.56 1.12 -8.12
C VAL A 401 14.65 2.05 -9.32
N ASN A 402 14.30 3.33 -9.14
CA ASN A 402 14.40 4.35 -10.19
C ASN A 402 15.83 4.49 -10.72
N ALA A 403 16.81 4.52 -9.82
CA ALA A 403 18.21 4.64 -10.19
C ALA A 403 18.70 3.44 -11.02
N VAL A 404 18.25 2.22 -10.71
CA VAL A 404 18.54 1.04 -11.54
C VAL A 404 17.89 1.21 -12.91
N TYR A 405 16.62 1.61 -12.98
CA TYR A 405 15.90 1.80 -14.24
C TYR A 405 16.59 2.82 -15.17
N GLU A 406 17.01 3.98 -14.63
CA GLU A 406 17.65 5.05 -15.41
C GLU A 406 19.11 4.76 -15.80
N LYS A 407 19.82 3.90 -15.05
CA LYS A 407 21.27 3.67 -15.24
C LYS A 407 21.61 2.32 -15.88
N CYS A 408 20.68 1.37 -15.87
CA CYS A 408 20.80 0.08 -16.55
C CYS A 408 20.17 0.13 -17.94
N GLU A 409 20.90 0.66 -18.93
CA GLU A 409 20.57 0.44 -20.34
C GLU A 409 21.22 -0.85 -20.85
N GLY A 410 20.41 -1.77 -21.39
CA GLY A 410 20.89 -3.02 -21.97
C GLY A 410 21.43 -4.01 -20.94
N ASP A 411 22.57 -4.64 -21.23
CA ASP A 411 23.17 -5.70 -20.37
C ASP A 411 24.07 -5.14 -19.25
N LYS A 412 24.01 -3.84 -18.98
CA LYS A 412 24.89 -3.19 -18.00
C LYS A 412 24.50 -3.60 -16.58
N VAL A 413 25.45 -4.22 -15.87
CA VAL A 413 25.32 -4.55 -14.44
C VAL A 413 25.96 -3.44 -13.61
N LEU A 414 25.18 -2.87 -12.70
CA LEU A 414 25.65 -1.89 -11.72
C LEU A 414 26.32 -2.61 -10.55
N THR A 415 27.52 -2.18 -10.21
CA THR A 415 28.24 -2.62 -9.01
C THR A 415 27.87 -1.79 -7.78
N GLU A 416 27.43 -0.55 -7.99
CA GLU A 416 27.04 0.41 -6.95
C GLU A 416 25.88 1.29 -7.44
N LEU A 417 25.09 1.81 -6.51
CA LEU A 417 24.04 2.79 -6.80
C LEU A 417 24.63 4.20 -6.88
N PRO A 418 23.96 5.11 -7.61
CA PRO A 418 24.27 6.53 -7.53
C PRO A 418 24.24 7.06 -6.10
N SER A 419 24.86 8.21 -5.88
CA SER A 419 24.83 8.88 -4.57
C SER A 419 23.40 9.26 -4.16
N ALA A 420 23.15 9.40 -2.85
CA ALA A 420 21.84 9.81 -2.34
C ALA A 420 21.35 11.12 -2.99
N LYS A 421 22.26 12.08 -3.19
CA LYS A 421 21.97 13.35 -3.87
C LYS A 421 21.53 13.14 -5.33
N GLU A 422 22.22 12.30 -6.09
CA GLU A 422 21.83 12.02 -7.49
C GLU A 422 20.49 11.27 -7.56
N MET A 423 20.23 10.35 -6.63
CA MET A 423 18.93 9.67 -6.56
C MET A 423 17.80 10.64 -6.22
N ASP A 424 18.03 11.60 -5.33
CA ASP A 424 17.08 12.68 -5.03
C ASP A 424 16.85 13.58 -6.26
N GLU A 425 17.90 13.94 -6.99
CA GLU A 425 17.78 14.74 -8.22
C GLU A 425 16.95 14.02 -9.30
N LEU A 426 17.13 12.69 -9.44
CA LEU A 426 16.31 11.87 -10.35
C LEU A 426 14.86 11.78 -9.90
N TRP A 427 14.62 11.60 -8.59
CA TRP A 427 13.28 11.45 -8.02
C TRP A 427 12.43 12.71 -8.12
N HIS A 428 13.03 13.88 -7.95
CA HIS A 428 12.35 15.17 -8.01
C HIS A 428 12.43 15.84 -9.39
N ASN A 429 12.87 15.12 -10.41
CA ASN A 429 12.87 15.62 -11.78
C ASN A 429 11.41 15.92 -12.22
N PRO A 430 11.07 17.16 -12.63
CA PRO A 430 9.70 17.52 -13.01
C PRO A 430 9.11 16.69 -14.16
N LYS A 431 9.97 16.10 -15.00
CA LYS A 431 9.58 15.20 -16.10
C LYS A 431 9.25 13.77 -15.64
N PHE A 432 9.61 13.43 -14.40
CA PHE A 432 9.35 12.12 -13.83
C PHE A 432 7.91 12.07 -13.31
N LYS A 433 7.06 11.30 -13.99
CA LYS A 433 5.62 11.23 -13.73
C LYS A 433 5.31 10.53 -12.41
N THR A 434 4.27 10.97 -11.70
CA THR A 434 3.83 10.35 -10.43
C THR A 434 3.52 8.85 -10.56
N VAL A 435 2.91 8.41 -11.67
CA VAL A 435 2.66 6.98 -11.94
C VAL A 435 3.94 6.13 -11.87
N LYS A 436 5.10 6.68 -12.28
CA LYS A 436 6.39 5.97 -12.22
C LYS A 436 6.99 5.95 -10.82
N LYS A 437 6.71 6.97 -9.98
CA LYS A 437 7.07 6.94 -8.56
C LYS A 437 6.34 5.80 -7.85
N TRP A 438 5.03 5.69 -8.06
CA TRP A 438 4.21 4.61 -7.48
C TRP A 438 4.64 3.23 -7.96
N SER A 439 4.91 3.07 -9.26
CA SER A 439 5.43 1.81 -9.79
C SER A 439 6.73 1.38 -9.11
N ASN A 440 7.64 2.32 -8.87
CA ASN A 440 8.89 2.05 -8.15
C ASN A 440 8.66 1.69 -6.67
N ILE A 441 7.66 2.28 -6.01
CA ILE A 441 7.27 1.95 -4.63
C ILE A 441 6.73 0.52 -4.57
N TYR A 442 5.79 0.16 -5.44
CA TYR A 442 5.22 -1.20 -5.45
C TYR A 442 6.26 -2.27 -5.81
N ASN A 443 7.15 -1.99 -6.75
CA ASN A 443 8.28 -2.86 -7.05
C ASN A 443 9.16 -3.10 -5.80
N ALA A 444 9.52 -2.01 -5.09
CA ALA A 444 10.31 -2.06 -3.87
C ALA A 444 9.62 -2.87 -2.76
N ASN A 445 8.31 -2.65 -2.56
CA ASN A 445 7.50 -3.34 -1.56
C ASN A 445 7.44 -4.86 -1.81
N ALA A 446 7.50 -5.30 -3.06
CA ALA A 446 7.48 -6.72 -3.43
C ALA A 446 8.85 -7.42 -3.32
N ILE A 447 9.97 -6.69 -3.16
CA ILE A 447 11.32 -7.30 -3.12
C ILE A 447 11.48 -8.33 -2.00
N PRO A 448 11.03 -8.08 -0.75
CA PRO A 448 11.14 -9.08 0.31
C PRO A 448 10.47 -10.41 -0.05
N THR A 449 9.29 -10.38 -0.69
CA THR A 449 8.56 -11.58 -1.13
C THR A 449 9.33 -12.34 -2.21
N LYS A 450 9.88 -11.65 -3.20
CA LYS A 450 10.72 -12.24 -4.26
C LYS A 450 11.97 -12.91 -3.71
N LEU A 451 12.64 -12.28 -2.75
CA LEU A 451 13.84 -12.85 -2.14
C LEU A 451 13.50 -14.08 -1.29
N ARG A 452 12.41 -14.05 -0.51
CA ARG A 452 11.95 -15.22 0.25
C ARG A 452 11.61 -16.40 -0.65
N SER A 453 10.94 -16.16 -1.79
CA SER A 453 10.51 -17.23 -2.70
C SER A 453 11.65 -18.01 -3.37
N ILE A 454 12.87 -17.46 -3.40
CA ILE A 454 14.07 -18.17 -3.85
C ILE A 454 14.97 -18.64 -2.71
N GLY A 455 14.48 -18.61 -1.47
CA GLY A 455 15.23 -19.01 -0.27
C GLY A 455 16.37 -18.07 0.12
N TYR A 456 16.34 -16.82 -0.35
CA TYR A 456 17.31 -15.82 0.08
C TYR A 456 17.03 -15.40 1.53
N THR A 457 18.10 -15.28 2.30
CA THR A 457 18.05 -14.93 3.73
C THR A 457 19.03 -13.80 3.99
N LYS A 458 18.95 -13.18 5.16
CA LYS A 458 19.92 -12.16 5.59
C LYS A 458 21.37 -12.69 5.60
N GLU A 459 21.58 -13.96 5.87
CA GLU A 459 22.93 -14.55 5.79
C GLU A 459 23.47 -14.59 4.36
N HIS A 460 22.62 -14.91 3.38
CA HIS A 460 23.01 -14.85 1.96
C HIS A 460 23.37 -13.42 1.54
N TRP A 461 22.62 -12.46 2.08
CA TRP A 461 22.86 -11.03 1.90
C TRP A 461 24.24 -10.59 2.40
N ASP A 462 24.53 -10.87 3.67
CA ASP A 462 25.75 -10.40 4.35
C ASP A 462 27.03 -10.99 3.71
N ASN A 463 26.92 -12.18 3.11
CA ASN A 463 28.02 -12.85 2.41
C ASN A 463 28.19 -12.40 0.95
N GLY A 464 27.42 -11.43 0.46
CA GLY A 464 27.55 -10.88 -0.89
C GLY A 464 27.22 -11.86 -2.01
N LYS A 465 26.41 -12.90 -1.72
CA LYS A 465 25.96 -13.87 -2.73
C LYS A 465 25.16 -13.13 -3.80
N GLN A 466 25.39 -13.47 -5.07
CA GLN A 466 24.64 -12.92 -6.20
C GLN A 466 23.48 -13.85 -6.57
N LEU A 467 22.51 -13.32 -7.33
CA LEU A 467 21.46 -14.13 -7.93
C LEU A 467 22.04 -14.92 -9.11
N SER A 468 21.67 -16.19 -9.25
CA SER A 468 21.99 -16.96 -10.46
C SER A 468 21.11 -16.54 -11.63
N GLU A 469 21.56 -16.73 -12.88
CA GLU A 469 20.75 -16.41 -14.06
C GLU A 469 19.40 -17.15 -14.07
N LYS A 470 19.34 -18.37 -13.53
CA LYS A 470 18.07 -19.10 -13.36
C LYS A 470 17.12 -18.38 -12.38
N GLN A 471 17.63 -17.87 -11.27
CA GLN A 471 16.84 -17.10 -10.31
C GLN A 471 16.40 -15.77 -10.92
N VAL A 472 17.28 -15.10 -11.68
CA VAL A 472 16.94 -13.86 -12.38
C VAL A 472 15.82 -14.09 -13.39
N ALA A 473 15.90 -15.15 -14.22
CA ALA A 473 14.86 -15.46 -15.19
C ALA A 473 13.49 -15.73 -14.53
N ILE A 474 13.47 -16.51 -13.45
CA ILE A 474 12.23 -16.81 -12.71
C ILE A 474 11.64 -15.55 -12.10
N LEU A 475 12.46 -14.75 -11.41
CA LEU A 475 11.97 -13.55 -10.71
C LEU A 475 11.62 -12.40 -11.65
N ALA A 476 12.18 -12.36 -12.87
CA ALA A 476 11.77 -11.42 -13.91
C ALA A 476 10.33 -11.72 -14.38
N GLU A 477 9.97 -12.99 -14.59
CA GLU A 477 8.58 -13.36 -14.91
C GLU A 477 7.63 -13.08 -13.72
N VAL A 478 8.07 -13.30 -12.48
CA VAL A 478 7.29 -12.91 -11.29
C VAL A 478 7.09 -11.39 -11.23
N GLU A 479 8.12 -10.61 -11.55
CA GLU A 479 8.01 -9.15 -11.60
C GLU A 479 7.03 -8.68 -12.67
N HIS A 480 7.03 -9.31 -13.84
CA HIS A 480 6.08 -8.98 -14.89
C HIS A 480 4.63 -9.33 -14.51
N ASN A 481 4.40 -10.44 -13.81
CA ASN A 481 3.08 -10.77 -13.27
C ASN A 481 2.60 -9.73 -12.25
N ARG A 482 3.50 -9.29 -11.35
CA ARG A 482 3.24 -8.21 -10.40
C ARG A 482 2.90 -6.89 -11.12
N TRP A 483 3.70 -6.52 -12.11
CA TRP A 483 3.51 -5.30 -12.87
C TRP A 483 2.21 -5.32 -13.69
N ASN A 484 1.82 -6.46 -14.28
CA ASN A 484 0.52 -6.61 -14.94
C ASN A 484 -0.63 -6.25 -13.99
N VAL A 485 -0.61 -6.80 -12.76
CA VAL A 485 -1.66 -6.52 -11.76
C VAL A 485 -1.65 -5.07 -11.31
N GLU A 486 -0.47 -4.47 -11.13
CA GLU A 486 -0.33 -3.04 -10.82
C GLU A 486 -0.99 -2.15 -11.89
N GLU A 487 -0.68 -2.36 -13.17
CA GLU A 487 -1.23 -1.53 -14.24
C GLU A 487 -2.75 -1.70 -14.38
N LEU A 488 -3.25 -2.92 -14.17
CA LEU A 488 -4.69 -3.21 -14.16
C LEU A 488 -5.41 -2.51 -12.99
N LEU A 489 -4.78 -2.47 -11.81
CA LEU A 489 -5.29 -1.73 -10.65
C LEU A 489 -5.28 -0.20 -10.88
N LEU A 490 -4.32 0.31 -11.65
CA LEU A 490 -4.26 1.71 -12.08
C LEU A 490 -5.29 2.07 -13.17
N GLY A 491 -6.02 1.08 -13.69
CA GLY A 491 -7.05 1.27 -14.71
C GLY A 491 -6.55 1.15 -16.15
N TYR A 492 -5.31 0.72 -16.38
CA TYR A 492 -4.90 0.29 -17.72
C TYR A 492 -5.59 -1.02 -18.09
N ARG A 493 -5.80 -1.22 -19.40
CA ARG A 493 -6.29 -2.46 -19.99
C ARG A 493 -5.27 -3.05 -20.95
N PRO A 494 -5.32 -4.37 -21.20
CA PRO A 494 -4.62 -4.94 -22.33
C PRO A 494 -5.12 -4.34 -23.65
N VAL A 495 -4.27 -4.36 -24.66
CA VAL A 495 -4.71 -4.09 -26.03
C VAL A 495 -5.59 -5.24 -26.53
N THR A 496 -6.60 -4.91 -27.32
CA THR A 496 -7.36 -5.94 -28.05
C THR A 496 -6.50 -6.55 -29.16
N LYS A 497 -6.90 -7.72 -29.68
CA LYS A 497 -6.19 -8.38 -30.79
C LYS A 497 -5.99 -7.46 -31.99
N LYS A 498 -7.03 -6.69 -32.34
CA LYS A 498 -6.98 -5.73 -33.43
C LYS A 498 -5.99 -4.60 -33.16
N GLU A 499 -6.02 -4.01 -31.96
CA GLU A 499 -5.08 -2.96 -31.58
C GLU A 499 -3.64 -3.46 -31.54
N GLN A 500 -3.43 -4.70 -31.13
CA GLN A 500 -2.13 -5.36 -31.20
C GLN A 500 -1.63 -5.44 -32.67
N GLU A 501 -2.46 -5.91 -33.60
CA GLU A 501 -2.12 -5.97 -35.02
C GLU A 501 -1.81 -4.57 -35.60
N GLU A 502 -2.55 -3.54 -35.18
CA GLU A 502 -2.31 -2.14 -35.56
C GLU A 502 -0.97 -1.61 -35.02
N ILE A 503 -0.64 -1.90 -33.76
CA ILE A 503 0.63 -1.49 -33.13
C ILE A 503 1.82 -2.19 -33.80
N GLU A 504 1.68 -3.47 -34.16
CA GLU A 504 2.72 -4.23 -34.85
C GLU A 504 3.00 -3.70 -36.26
N GLN A 505 1.99 -3.18 -36.94
CA GLN A 505 2.16 -2.48 -38.22
C GLN A 505 2.75 -1.08 -38.04
N LYS A 506 2.43 -0.40 -36.92
CA LYS A 506 2.86 0.97 -36.64
C LYS A 506 3.21 1.15 -35.16
N ALA A 507 4.47 0.89 -34.83
CA ALA A 507 4.98 0.94 -33.44
C ALA A 507 4.71 2.27 -32.71
N ALA A 508 4.64 3.39 -33.44
CA ALA A 508 4.31 4.70 -32.87
C ALA A 508 2.91 4.76 -32.20
N LEU A 509 2.01 3.84 -32.52
CA LEU A 509 0.69 3.76 -31.89
C LEU A 509 0.74 3.25 -30.44
N LYS A 510 1.81 2.53 -30.04
CA LYS A 510 1.96 1.96 -28.69
C LYS A 510 1.80 3.03 -27.60
N ASN A 511 2.58 4.11 -27.69
CA ASN A 511 2.53 5.17 -26.68
C ASN A 511 1.22 5.97 -26.74
N LYS A 512 0.68 6.18 -27.95
CA LYS A 512 -0.60 6.87 -28.13
C LYS A 512 -1.74 6.12 -27.43
N LYS A 513 -1.84 4.80 -27.67
CA LYS A 513 -2.84 3.91 -27.06
C LYS A 513 -2.71 3.90 -25.53
N ARG A 514 -1.49 3.82 -25.01
CA ARG A 514 -1.23 3.88 -23.58
C ARG A 514 -1.67 5.22 -22.97
N ASP A 515 -1.23 6.33 -23.55
CA ASP A 515 -1.37 7.65 -22.94
C ASP A 515 -2.77 8.26 -23.12
N GLU A 516 -3.46 7.95 -24.22
CA GLU A 516 -4.80 8.52 -24.53
C GLU A 516 -5.96 7.55 -24.24
N GLU A 517 -5.74 6.24 -24.33
CA GLU A 517 -6.81 5.23 -24.26
C GLU A 517 -6.61 4.23 -23.11
N TYR A 518 -5.58 4.42 -22.27
CA TYR A 518 -5.21 3.51 -21.18
C TYR A 518 -5.04 2.06 -21.65
N ALA A 519 -4.67 1.86 -22.91
CA ALA A 519 -4.46 0.55 -23.52
C ALA A 519 -2.97 0.24 -23.60
N HIS A 520 -2.48 -0.64 -22.73
CA HIS A 520 -1.05 -0.91 -22.62
C HIS A 520 -0.67 -2.18 -23.39
N TYR A 521 0.25 -2.03 -24.34
CA TYR A 521 0.68 -3.14 -25.21
C TYR A 521 1.32 -4.30 -24.43
N ASP A 522 2.09 -3.99 -23.39
CA ASP A 522 2.84 -5.00 -22.63
C ASP A 522 2.04 -5.65 -21.48
N ILE A 523 0.76 -5.30 -21.26
CA ILE A 523 -0.11 -6.07 -20.35
C ILE A 523 -0.48 -7.39 -21.05
N ARG A 524 0.32 -8.42 -20.80
CA ARG A 524 0.27 -9.74 -21.48
C ARG A 524 1.14 -10.75 -20.71
N PRO A 525 1.13 -12.05 -21.07
CA PRO A 525 2.05 -13.02 -20.48
C PRO A 525 3.52 -12.67 -20.77
N TYR A 526 4.42 -12.95 -19.81
CA TYR A 526 5.86 -12.68 -19.95
C TYR A 526 6.47 -13.33 -21.21
N ASN A 527 6.08 -14.57 -21.53
CA ASN A 527 6.58 -15.29 -22.69
C ASN A 527 6.04 -14.78 -24.05
N ASP A 528 5.08 -13.83 -24.04
CA ASP A 528 4.61 -13.10 -25.23
C ASP A 528 5.08 -11.64 -25.22
N LEU A 529 5.97 -11.24 -24.30
CA LEU A 529 6.64 -9.94 -24.39
C LEU A 529 7.45 -9.86 -25.69
N ARG A 530 7.42 -8.67 -26.30
CA ARG A 530 8.02 -8.41 -27.61
C ARG A 530 9.01 -7.27 -27.53
N ASN A 531 9.85 -7.17 -28.54
CA ASN A 531 10.79 -6.04 -28.72
C ASN A 531 11.83 -5.88 -27.59
N GLY A 532 12.05 -6.92 -26.77
CA GLY A 532 13.02 -6.87 -25.68
C GLY A 532 12.51 -6.17 -24.42
N SER A 533 11.20 -5.98 -24.25
CA SER A 533 10.62 -5.36 -23.04
C SER A 533 11.00 -6.10 -21.75
N GLU A 534 11.23 -7.42 -21.82
CA GLU A 534 11.64 -8.26 -20.69
C GLU A 534 12.97 -7.82 -20.06
N LYS A 535 13.78 -7.03 -20.78
CA LYS A 535 15.06 -6.51 -20.28
C LYS A 535 14.89 -5.63 -19.04
N TYR A 536 13.76 -4.93 -18.90
CA TYR A 536 13.51 -4.11 -17.71
C TYR A 536 13.32 -4.98 -16.47
N ASP A 537 12.50 -6.04 -16.57
CA ASP A 537 12.26 -6.98 -15.47
C ASP A 537 13.55 -7.72 -15.07
N ILE A 538 14.33 -8.14 -16.08
CA ILE A 538 15.65 -8.76 -15.88
C ILE A 538 16.61 -7.80 -15.18
N ALA A 539 16.67 -6.54 -15.62
CA ALA A 539 17.54 -5.53 -15.03
C ALA A 539 17.16 -5.26 -13.57
N LEU A 540 15.90 -5.01 -13.26
CA LEU A 540 15.44 -4.80 -11.88
C LEU A 540 15.74 -6.01 -11.00
N THR A 541 15.42 -7.20 -11.52
CA THR A 541 15.63 -8.46 -10.79
C THR A 541 17.11 -8.72 -10.49
N ARG A 542 18.00 -8.47 -11.45
CA ARG A 542 19.44 -8.66 -11.26
C ARG A 542 20.00 -7.76 -10.15
N HIS A 543 19.36 -6.61 -9.89
CA HIS A 543 19.82 -5.62 -8.92
C HIS A 543 19.00 -5.58 -7.62
N LEU A 544 18.12 -6.56 -7.35
CA LEU A 544 17.35 -6.61 -6.09
C LEU A 544 18.26 -6.51 -4.85
N LEU A 545 19.42 -7.18 -4.89
CA LEU A 545 20.40 -7.15 -3.80
C LEU A 545 21.21 -5.85 -3.70
N LEU A 546 21.14 -5.01 -4.72
CA LEU A 546 21.70 -3.67 -4.65
C LEU A 546 20.65 -2.70 -4.10
N ILE A 547 19.39 -2.86 -4.53
CA ILE A 547 18.26 -2.01 -4.14
C ILE A 547 18.00 -2.09 -2.63
N VAL A 548 17.94 -3.29 -2.02
CA VAL A 548 17.57 -3.41 -0.59
C VAL A 548 18.76 -3.35 0.39
N LYS A 549 19.94 -2.95 -0.08
CA LYS A 549 21.15 -2.84 0.75
C LYS A 549 21.00 -1.83 1.87
N GLN A 550 21.00 -2.29 3.12
CA GLN A 550 21.00 -1.37 4.24
C GLN A 550 22.29 -0.55 4.21
N ASP A 551 22.16 0.77 4.15
CA ASP A 551 23.29 1.66 4.37
C ASP A 551 23.66 1.52 5.84
N GLY A 552 24.91 1.18 6.16
CA GLY A 552 25.36 0.88 7.53
C GLY A 552 25.30 2.06 8.52
N LYS A 553 24.51 3.10 8.24
CA LYS A 553 24.33 4.34 8.99
C LYS A 553 22.94 4.96 8.80
N LEU A 554 21.87 4.16 8.89
CA LEU A 554 20.52 4.69 9.10
C LEU A 554 20.14 4.57 10.57
#